data_AF-A0A935I070-F1
#
_entry.id   AF-A0A935I070-F1
#
_cell.length_a   1.000
_cell.length_b   1.000
_cell.length_c   1.000
_cell.angle_alpha   90.00
_cell.angle_beta   90.00
_cell.angle_gamma   90.00
#
_symmetry.space_group_name_H-M   'P 1'
#
loop_
_entity.id
_entity.type
_entity.pdbx_description
1 polymer ?
#
loop_
_entity_poly.entity_id
_entity_poly.type
_entity_poly.pdbx_seq_one_letter_code
_entity_poly.pdbx_strand_id
1 'polypeptide(L)'
;MKTLNLILTFVLLSVSVYSQTPQWRNLQNSPFFPNDRMEDVYFLNENTGWSVLYNIGKVLKRQMAETIGILFFTLPGGSFRSIGF
;
A
#
# COMPACT_ATOMS: atom_id res chain seq x y z
N MET A 1 38.81 22.15 -6.13
CA MET A 1 37.95 20.97 -6.39
C MET A 1 37.21 20.48 -5.14
N LYS A 2 37.86 20.32 -3.98
CA LYS A 2 37.21 19.79 -2.75
C LYS A 2 36.09 20.69 -2.20
N THR A 3 36.26 22.00 -2.24
CA THR A 3 35.27 22.99 -1.75
C THR A 3 34.00 23.04 -2.61
N LEU A 4 34.13 22.94 -3.93
CA LEU A 4 32.98 22.88 -4.84
C LEU A 4 32.13 21.62 -4.59
N ASN A 5 32.80 20.47 -4.42
CA ASN A 5 32.12 19.21 -4.15
C ASN A 5 31.34 19.28 -2.82
N LEU A 6 31.92 19.88 -1.78
CA LEU A 6 31.25 20.05 -0.48
C LEU A 6 29.98 20.90 -0.58
N ILE A 7 30.05 22.00 -1.32
CA ILE A 7 28.89 22.87 -1.56
C ILE A 7 27.82 22.11 -2.33
N LEU A 8 28.21 21.37 -3.38
CA LEU A 8 27.29 20.57 -4.17
C LEU A 8 26.59 19.51 -3.32
N THR A 9 27.32 18.84 -2.42
CA THR A 9 26.73 17.86 -1.48
C THR A 9 25.70 18.52 -0.56
N PHE A 10 25.99 19.70 -0.01
CA PHE A 10 25.03 20.43 0.84
C PHE A 10 23.78 20.87 0.09
N VAL A 11 23.92 21.31 -1.17
CA VAL A 11 22.79 21.70 -2.03
C VAL A 11 21.92 20.50 -2.38
N LEU A 12 22.52 19.34 -2.67
CA LEU A 12 21.75 18.13 -2.99
C LEU A 12 21.00 17.59 -1.76
N LEU A 13 21.62 17.66 -0.57
CA LEU A 13 20.98 17.26 0.68
C LEU A 13 19.80 18.16 1.02
N SER A 14 19.90 19.48 0.87
CA SER A 14 18.81 20.39 1.19
C SER A 14 17.58 20.17 0.29
N VAL A 15 17.76 19.91 -1.01
CA VAL A 15 16.66 19.63 -1.94
C VAL A 15 15.94 18.32 -1.62
N SER A 16 16.66 17.30 -1.12
CA SER A 16 16.07 16.00 -0.79
C SER A 16 15.09 16.03 0.40
N VAL A 17 15.25 16.97 1.34
CA VAL A 17 14.40 17.10 2.54
C VAL A 17 13.01 17.67 2.21
N TYR A 18 12.89 18.49 1.16
CA TYR A 18 11.62 19.11 0.77
C TYR A 18 10.68 18.20 -0.05
N SER A 19 11.09 16.96 -0.36
CA SER A 19 10.37 16.08 -1.30
C SER A 19 9.26 15.20 -0.67
N GLN A 20 8.89 15.36 0.60
CA GLN A 20 8.04 14.38 1.29
C GLN A 20 6.69 14.90 1.79
N THR A 21 6.00 15.79 1.06
CA THR A 21 4.61 16.11 1.39
C THR A 21 3.71 14.90 1.08
N PRO A 22 3.07 14.25 2.09
CA PRO A 22 2.14 13.18 1.81
C PRO A 22 0.99 13.73 0.99
N GLN A 23 0.78 13.18 -0.20
CA GLN A 23 -0.36 13.53 -1.05
C GLN A 23 -1.33 12.37 -1.06
N TRP A 24 -2.57 12.63 -0.66
CA TRP A 24 -3.66 11.70 -0.90
C TRP A 24 -3.88 11.61 -2.41
N ARG A 25 -3.72 10.40 -2.95
CA ARG A 25 -4.08 10.10 -4.34
C ARG A 25 -5.21 9.09 -4.34
N ASN A 26 -6.20 9.30 -5.20
CA ASN A 26 -7.19 8.30 -5.47
C ASN A 26 -6.52 7.15 -6.23
N LEU A 27 -6.52 5.97 -5.62
CA LEU A 27 -6.15 4.75 -6.31
C LEU A 27 -7.38 4.20 -7.02
N GLN A 28 -7.17 3.52 -8.15
CA GLN A 28 -8.25 2.73 -8.75
C GLN A 28 -8.78 1.76 -7.68
N ASN A 29 -10.09 1.79 -7.44
CA ASN A 29 -10.69 1.07 -6.33
C ASN A 29 -10.23 -0.40 -6.31
N SER A 30 -9.87 -0.89 -5.12
CA SER A 30 -9.86 -2.33 -4.84
C SER A 30 -11.18 -2.94 -5.31
N PRO A 31 -11.22 -4.21 -5.78
CA PRO A 31 -12.46 -4.84 -6.23
C PRO A 31 -13.61 -4.54 -5.26
N PHE A 32 -14.63 -3.85 -5.77
CA PHE A 32 -15.78 -3.44 -4.98
C PHE A 32 -16.72 -4.63 -4.83
N PHE A 33 -16.97 -5.04 -3.59
CA PHE A 33 -17.95 -6.06 -3.28
C PHE A 33 -19.16 -5.37 -2.62
N PRO A 34 -20.25 -5.15 -3.35
CA PRO A 34 -21.47 -4.61 -2.76
C PRO A 34 -21.92 -5.61 -1.69
N ASN A 35 -22.11 -5.13 -0.46
CA ASN A 35 -22.36 -5.93 0.75
C ASN A 35 -21.12 -6.50 1.45
N ASP A 36 -19.91 -6.04 1.15
CA ASP A 36 -18.75 -6.35 1.98
C ASP A 36 -18.06 -5.11 2.55
N ARG A 37 -17.44 -5.30 3.70
CA ARG A 37 -16.70 -4.29 4.46
C ARG A 37 -15.24 -4.71 4.51
N MET A 38 -14.36 -3.79 4.15
CA MET A 38 -12.92 -3.95 4.35
C MET A 38 -12.64 -3.76 5.84
N GLU A 39 -12.06 -4.77 6.49
CA GLU A 39 -11.79 -4.73 7.94
C GLU A 39 -10.36 -4.29 8.23
N ASP A 40 -9.41 -4.82 7.47
CA ASP A 40 -7.99 -4.65 7.76
C ASP A 40 -7.14 -4.70 6.49
N VAL A 41 -5.96 -4.08 6.56
CA VAL A 41 -4.96 -4.02 5.51
C VAL A 41 -3.57 -4.15 6.11
N TYR A 42 -2.75 -5.04 5.55
CA TYR A 42 -1.37 -5.25 5.95
C TYR A 42 -0.43 -5.13 4.76
N PHE A 43 0.69 -4.44 4.93
CA PHE A 43 1.72 -4.31 3.90
C PHE A 43 3.00 -4.99 4.37
N LEU A 44 3.54 -5.88 3.54
CA LEU A 44 4.89 -6.44 3.74
C LEU A 44 5.95 -5.47 3.23
N ASN A 45 5.67 -4.77 2.12
CA ASN A 45 6.51 -3.73 1.54
C ASN A 45 5.67 -2.81 0.65
N GLU A 46 6.31 -1.82 0.02
CA GLU A 46 5.66 -0.81 -0.84
C GLU A 46 4.93 -1.41 -2.06
N ASN A 47 5.28 -2.64 -2.44
CA ASN A 47 4.75 -3.33 -3.60
C ASN A 47 3.85 -4.53 -3.26
N THR A 48 3.80 -4.94 -1.99
CA THR A 48 3.16 -6.18 -1.56
C THR A 48 2.36 -5.97 -0.30
N GLY A 49 1.06 -6.27 -0.36
CA GLY A 49 0.17 -6.21 0.79
C GLY A 49 -1.08 -7.04 0.59
N TRP A 50 -1.91 -7.11 1.62
CA TRP A 50 -3.17 -7.80 1.61
C TRP A 50 -4.25 -6.97 2.28
N SER A 51 -5.49 -7.11 1.82
CA SER A 51 -6.66 -6.62 2.52
C SER A 51 -7.64 -7.75 2.74
N VAL A 52 -8.38 -7.67 3.84
CA VAL A 52 -9.38 -8.66 4.21
C VAL A 52 -10.77 -8.07 4.21
N LEU A 53 -11.73 -8.90 3.82
CA LEU A 53 -13.14 -8.57 3.79
C LEU A 53 -13.93 -9.48 4.75
N TYR A 54 -14.89 -8.88 5.44
CA TYR A 54 -15.63 -9.54 6.51
C TYR A 54 -16.66 -10.55 6.00
N ASN A 55 -17.58 -10.12 5.14
CA ASN A 55 -18.81 -10.87 4.85
C ASN A 55 -18.59 -12.06 3.92
N ILE A 56 -17.55 -12.02 3.08
CA ILE A 56 -17.28 -13.09 2.11
C ILE A 56 -16.00 -13.87 2.39
N GLY A 57 -15.34 -13.63 3.54
CA GLY A 57 -14.14 -14.35 3.95
C GLY A 57 -13.03 -14.28 2.90
N LYS A 58 -12.89 -13.15 2.19
CA LYS A 58 -11.91 -12.98 1.11
C LYS A 58 -10.67 -12.28 1.60
N VAL A 59 -9.55 -12.77 1.10
CA VAL A 59 -8.24 -12.10 1.19
C VAL A 59 -7.85 -11.67 -0.22
N LEU A 60 -7.63 -10.37 -0.40
CA LEU A 60 -7.12 -9.80 -1.63
C LEU A 60 -5.62 -9.60 -1.48
N LYS A 61 -4.83 -10.08 -2.44
CA LYS A 61 -3.40 -9.77 -2.51
C LYS A 61 -3.21 -8.60 -3.45
N ARG A 62 -2.51 -7.58 -2.97
CA ARG A 62 -1.97 -6.51 -3.79
C ARG A 62 -0.56 -6.88 -4.19
N GLN A 63 -0.31 -6.86 -5.50
CA GLN A 63 1.01 -6.94 -6.08
C GLN A 63 1.11 -5.75 -7.03
N MET A 64 2.00 -4.81 -6.72
CA MET A 64 2.25 -3.53 -7.42
C MET A 64 1.34 -2.35 -7.00
N ALA A 65 1.94 -1.16 -6.93
CA ALA A 65 1.28 0.08 -6.52
C ALA A 65 0.16 0.54 -7.47
N GLU A 66 0.13 0.03 -8.70
CA GLU A 66 -0.75 0.47 -9.79
C GLU A 66 -1.75 -0.60 -10.27
N THR A 67 -1.68 -1.83 -9.76
CA THR A 67 -2.55 -2.93 -10.19
C THR A 67 -3.63 -3.25 -9.15
N ILE A 68 -4.83 -3.58 -9.65
CA ILE A 68 -6.01 -3.98 -8.88
C ILE A 68 -5.70 -5.20 -8.01
N GLY A 69 -6.21 -5.25 -6.77
CA GLY A 69 -6.06 -6.40 -5.88
C GLY A 69 -6.59 -7.68 -6.53
N ILE A 70 -5.75 -8.72 -6.62
CA ILE A 70 -6.13 -10.01 -7.18
C ILE A 70 -6.67 -10.87 -6.02
N LEU A 71 -7.79 -11.56 -6.22
CA LEU A 71 -8.32 -12.50 -5.24
C LEU A 71 -7.26 -13.57 -4.94
N PHE A 72 -6.85 -13.66 -3.69
CA PHE A 72 -5.84 -14.64 -3.26
C PHE A 72 -6.50 -15.88 -2.66
N PHE A 73 -7.50 -15.68 -1.81
CA PHE A 73 -8.12 -16.76 -1.05
C PHE A 73 -9.55 -16.42 -0.62
N THR A 74 -10.39 -17.44 -0.46
CA THR A 74 -11.75 -17.33 0.09
C THR A 74 -11.96 -18.42 1.13
N LEU A 75 -12.49 -18.06 2.30
CA LEU A 75 -13.06 -18.98 3.29
C LEU A 75 -14.59 -19.03 3.11
N PRO A 76 -15.16 -20.10 2.55
CA PRO A 76 -16.61 -20.24 2.44
C PRO A 76 -17.26 -20.20 3.83
N GLY A 77 -18.18 -19.25 4.04
CA GLY A 77 -18.87 -19.07 5.33
C GLY A 77 -17.99 -18.52 6.46
N GLY A 78 -16.74 -18.16 6.17
CA GLY A 78 -15.81 -17.55 7.13
C GLY A 78 -15.82 -16.03 7.06
N SER A 79 -15.27 -15.41 8.11
CA SER A 79 -15.00 -13.96 8.14
C SER A 79 -13.60 -13.70 8.66
N PHE A 80 -12.97 -12.63 8.17
CA PHE A 80 -11.68 -12.15 8.65
C PHE A 80 -11.87 -10.77 9.26
N ARG A 81 -11.42 -10.57 10.50
CA ARG A 81 -11.43 -9.26 11.18
C ARG A 81 -10.07 -8.57 11.19
N SER A 82 -8.99 -9.34 10.98
CA SER A 82 -7.61 -8.86 11.04
C SER A 82 -6.71 -9.73 10.18
N ILE A 83 -5.60 -9.17 9.71
CA ILE A 83 -4.53 -9.90 9.04
C ILE A 83 -3.15 -9.42 9.54
N GLY A 84 -2.27 -10.37 9.83
CA GLY A 84 -0.90 -10.11 10.27
C GLY A 84 -0.04 -11.35 10.05
N PHE A 85 1.26 -11.14 9.85
CA PHE A 85 2.26 -12.18 9.64
C PHE A 85 3.38 -12.07 10.66
#